data_AF-A0A4R6MTR3-F1
#
_entry.id   AF-A0A4R6MTR3-F1
#
_cell.length_a   1.000
_cell.length_b   1.000
_cell.length_c   1.000
_cell.angle_alpha   90.00
_cell.angle_beta   90.00
_cell.angle_gamma   90.00
#
_symmetry.space_group_name_H-M   'P 1'
#
loop_
_entity.id
_entity.type
_entity.pdbx_description
1 polymer ?
#
loop_
_entity_poly.entity_id
_entity_poly.type
_entity_poly.pdbx_seq_one_letter_code
_entity_poly.pdbx_strand_id
1 'polypeptide(L)'
;MSEYKRPRIKKISEIIIDEDAYIENACSKNAKKINDISENIITEFWIDKHYSIRDQHGDDFGKREGIDIKTVEDVVNRSFKILKYFNFKNGKFQFVNFPPKKIRPIRIVLKQIFEENETLNIIAEYNFIELNLYEVTVITALRKENFTLSDGQYGIVFDFDKIKLMFKVRGNEILIDEYIY
;
A
#
# COMPACT_ATOMS: atom_id res chain seq x y z
N MET A 1 4.31 -50.08 -49.95
CA MET A 1 3.07 -49.28 -49.88
C MET A 1 2.93 -48.78 -48.46
N SER A 2 3.02 -47.46 -48.25
CA SER A 2 3.06 -46.85 -46.92
C SER A 2 1.67 -46.87 -46.27
N GLU A 3 1.62 -47.31 -45.01
CA GLU A 3 0.41 -47.24 -44.19
C GLU A 3 0.07 -45.77 -43.90
N TYR A 4 -1.00 -45.25 -44.50
CA TYR A 4 -1.56 -43.96 -44.11
C TYR A 4 -2.26 -44.09 -42.76
N LYS A 5 -1.52 -43.82 -41.68
CA LYS A 5 -2.06 -43.68 -40.33
C LYS A 5 -3.00 -42.48 -40.29
N ARG A 6 -4.28 -42.69 -39.94
CA ARG A 6 -5.26 -41.60 -39.79
C ARG A 6 -4.74 -40.56 -38.78
N PRO A 7 -4.76 -39.26 -39.11
CA PRO A 7 -4.34 -38.21 -38.17
C PRO A 7 -5.27 -38.22 -36.95
N ARG A 8 -4.70 -38.26 -35.74
CA ARG A 8 -5.45 -38.11 -34.50
C ARG A 8 -5.93 -36.66 -34.40
N ILE A 9 -7.23 -36.47 -34.28
CA ILE A 9 -7.83 -35.16 -33.95
C ILE A 9 -7.23 -34.73 -32.61
N LYS A 10 -6.43 -33.66 -32.60
CA LYS A 10 -5.99 -33.02 -31.36
C LYS A 10 -7.25 -32.50 -30.68
N LYS A 11 -7.50 -32.96 -29.45
CA LYS A 11 -8.60 -32.45 -28.61
C LYS A 11 -8.27 -30.99 -28.31
N ILE A 12 -8.81 -30.06 -29.10
CA ILE A 12 -8.85 -28.66 -28.72
C ILE A 12 -9.94 -28.61 -27.66
N SER A 13 -9.53 -28.64 -26.39
CA SER A 13 -10.44 -28.35 -25.29
C SER A 13 -10.69 -26.85 -25.31
N GLU A 14 -11.65 -26.42 -26.11
CA GLU A 14 -12.26 -25.12 -25.90
C GLU A 14 -12.88 -25.14 -24.51
N ILE A 15 -12.41 -24.26 -23.64
CA ILE A 15 -13.04 -24.04 -22.34
C ILE A 15 -14.35 -23.32 -22.66
N ILE A 16 -15.45 -24.07 -22.68
CA ILE A 16 -16.78 -23.50 -22.75
C ILE A 16 -17.05 -22.89 -21.38
N ILE A 17 -16.91 -21.55 -21.27
CA ILE A 17 -17.29 -20.80 -20.08
C ILE A 17 -18.81 -20.60 -20.17
N ASP A 18 -19.56 -21.28 -19.31
CA ASP A 18 -20.99 -21.04 -19.16
C ASP A 18 -21.19 -19.75 -18.33
N GLU A 19 -21.49 -18.65 -19.01
CA GLU A 19 -21.71 -17.33 -18.39
C GLU A 19 -22.90 -17.33 -17.41
N ASP A 20 -23.81 -18.30 -17.52
CA ASP A 20 -24.99 -18.43 -16.65
C ASP A 20 -24.77 -19.40 -15.47
N ALA A 21 -23.59 -20.02 -15.37
CA ALA A 21 -23.29 -21.00 -14.34
C ALA A 21 -23.29 -20.40 -12.93
N TYR A 22 -23.86 -21.16 -11.99
CA TYR A 22 -23.69 -20.91 -10.57
C TYR A 22 -22.31 -21.45 -10.14
N ILE A 23 -21.53 -20.59 -9.48
CA ILE A 23 -20.18 -20.87 -8.98
C ILE A 23 -20.07 -20.49 -7.50
N GLU A 24 -19.09 -21.06 -6.81
CA GLU A 24 -18.78 -20.67 -5.43
C GLU A 24 -18.12 -19.27 -5.39
N ASN A 25 -18.57 -18.42 -4.47
CA ASN A 25 -17.92 -17.17 -4.09
C ASN A 25 -17.68 -17.12 -2.57
N ALA A 26 -17.14 -16.01 -2.06
CA ALA A 26 -16.81 -15.86 -0.64
C ALA A 26 -18.01 -16.06 0.33
N CYS A 27 -19.25 -15.95 -0.15
CA CYS A 27 -20.46 -16.02 0.67
C CYS A 27 -21.32 -17.26 0.41
N SER A 28 -21.27 -17.88 -0.77
CA SER A 28 -22.15 -18.98 -1.16
C SER A 28 -21.49 -19.92 -2.18
N LYS A 29 -21.78 -21.22 -2.05
CA LYS A 29 -21.34 -22.26 -2.99
C LYS A 29 -22.10 -22.25 -4.32
N ASN A 30 -23.25 -21.60 -4.36
CA ASN A 30 -24.16 -21.56 -5.51
C ASN A 30 -24.51 -20.10 -5.85
N ALA A 31 -23.51 -19.27 -6.12
CA ALA A 31 -23.70 -17.88 -6.47
C ALA A 31 -23.66 -17.68 -7.99
N LYS A 32 -24.44 -16.72 -8.51
CA LYS A 32 -24.32 -16.29 -9.90
C LYS A 32 -23.75 -14.88 -9.94
N LYS A 33 -22.70 -14.67 -10.74
CA LYS A 33 -22.16 -13.33 -10.97
C LYS A 33 -23.12 -12.58 -11.90
N ILE A 34 -23.59 -11.41 -11.47
CA ILE A 34 -24.55 -10.60 -12.23
C ILE A 34 -23.84 -9.51 -13.03
N ASN A 35 -22.96 -8.75 -12.38
CA ASN A 35 -22.17 -7.70 -13.00
C ASN A 35 -20.90 -7.44 -12.17
N ASP A 36 -20.02 -6.64 -12.76
CA ASP A 36 -18.94 -5.97 -12.04
C ASP A 36 -19.29 -4.49 -11.88
N ILE A 37 -18.97 -3.93 -10.72
CA ILE A 37 -18.99 -2.49 -10.49
C ILE A 37 -17.53 -2.07 -10.29
N SER A 38 -17.06 -1.11 -11.09
CA SER A 38 -15.72 -0.55 -10.98
C SER A 38 -15.79 0.92 -10.60
N GLU A 39 -14.92 1.33 -9.68
CA GLU A 39 -14.77 2.72 -9.25
C GLU A 39 -13.30 3.12 -9.40
N ASN A 40 -13.07 4.33 -9.90
CA ASN A 40 -11.74 4.91 -9.99
C ASN A 40 -11.47 5.74 -8.75
N ILE A 41 -10.37 5.47 -8.05
CA ILE A 41 -9.95 6.22 -6.87
C ILE A 41 -8.72 7.02 -7.23
N ILE A 42 -8.79 8.33 -6.99
CA ILE A 42 -7.73 9.30 -7.21
C ILE A 42 -7.03 9.54 -5.86
N THR A 43 -5.70 9.54 -5.89
CA THR A 43 -4.87 9.96 -4.75
C THR A 43 -3.99 11.11 -5.21
N GLU A 44 -4.19 12.29 -4.62
CA GLU A 44 -3.36 13.46 -4.88
C GLU A 44 -2.16 13.45 -3.95
N PHE A 45 -0.96 13.57 -4.53
CA PHE A 45 0.28 13.58 -3.78
C PHE A 45 0.78 15.01 -3.55
N TRP A 46 0.94 15.36 -2.28
CA TRP A 46 1.40 16.64 -1.79
C TRP A 46 2.63 16.46 -0.90
N ILE A 47 3.46 17.50 -0.85
CA ILE A 47 4.62 17.57 0.06
C ILE A 47 4.53 18.79 0.96
N ASP A 48 4.85 18.61 2.23
CA ASP A 48 4.97 19.72 3.16
C ASP A 48 6.19 20.59 2.81
N LYS A 49 6.06 21.91 3.01
CA LYS A 49 7.14 22.88 2.77
C LYS A 49 8.45 22.47 3.44
N HIS A 50 8.38 21.95 4.66
CA HIS A 50 9.56 21.53 5.40
C HIS A 50 10.26 20.32 4.76
N TYR A 51 9.51 19.37 4.19
CA TYR A 51 10.11 18.29 3.40
C TYR A 51 10.74 18.85 2.11
N SER A 52 10.02 19.72 1.39
CA SER A 52 10.53 20.35 0.17
C SER A 52 11.86 21.09 0.39
N ILE A 53 11.99 21.85 1.47
CA ILE A 53 13.25 22.53 1.83
C ILE A 53 14.37 21.51 2.06
N ARG A 54 14.09 20.42 2.79
CA ARG A 54 15.10 19.38 3.08
C ARG A 54 15.56 18.62 1.84
N ASP A 55 14.65 18.32 0.92
CA ASP A 55 14.96 17.67 -0.35
C ASP A 55 15.86 18.56 -1.23
N GLN A 56 15.53 19.85 -1.33
CA GLN A 56 16.24 20.79 -2.20
C GLN A 56 17.57 21.27 -1.62
N HIS A 57 17.59 21.62 -0.34
CA HIS A 57 18.69 22.34 0.30
C HIS A 57 19.46 21.53 1.34
N GLY A 58 18.95 20.35 1.73
CA GLY A 58 19.55 19.57 2.80
C GLY A 58 19.26 20.13 4.19
N ASP A 59 20.14 19.81 5.15
CA ASP A 59 20.16 20.39 6.49
C ASP A 59 21.57 20.90 6.84
N ASP A 60 21.81 21.21 8.12
CA ASP A 60 23.11 21.69 8.63
C ASP A 60 24.28 20.72 8.34
N PHE A 61 23.99 19.47 7.95
CA PHE A 61 24.97 18.45 7.60
C PHE A 61 25.07 18.19 6.08
N GLY A 62 24.41 19.00 5.25
CA GLY A 62 24.43 18.92 3.79
C GLY A 62 23.19 18.25 3.18
N LYS A 63 23.26 17.93 1.89
CA LYS A 63 22.14 17.32 1.17
C LYS A 63 21.96 15.88 1.64
N ARG A 64 20.74 15.51 2.03
CA ARG A 64 20.41 14.14 2.45
C ARG A 64 20.27 13.25 1.22
N GLU A 65 21.11 12.22 1.14
CA GLU A 65 21.00 11.22 0.07
C GLU A 65 19.78 10.32 0.26
N GLY A 66 19.15 9.94 -0.85
CA GLY A 66 18.09 8.93 -0.90
C GLY A 66 16.76 9.28 -0.24
N ILE A 67 16.45 10.57 -0.09
CA ILE A 67 15.10 11.09 0.24
C ILE A 67 14.46 11.83 -0.94
N ASP A 68 14.96 11.61 -2.15
CA ASP A 68 14.50 12.32 -3.34
C ASP A 68 13.01 12.08 -3.61
N ILE A 69 12.37 13.07 -4.23
CA ILE A 69 10.93 13.07 -4.48
C ILE A 69 10.44 11.83 -5.23
N LYS A 70 11.22 11.28 -6.16
CA LYS A 70 10.80 10.12 -6.98
C LYS A 70 10.79 8.85 -6.14
N THR A 71 11.81 8.66 -5.31
CA THR A 71 11.86 7.52 -4.38
C THR A 71 10.71 7.59 -3.37
N VAL A 72 10.41 8.78 -2.85
CA VAL A 72 9.30 8.98 -1.90
C VAL A 72 7.94 8.75 -2.58
N GLU A 73 7.77 9.28 -3.79
CA GLU A 73 6.56 9.11 -4.60
C GLU A 73 6.27 7.62 -4.87
N ASP A 74 7.27 6.82 -5.22
CA ASP A 74 7.10 5.39 -5.45
C ASP A 74 6.57 4.66 -4.20
N VAL A 75 7.13 4.94 -3.03
CA VAL A 75 6.67 4.33 -1.77
C VAL A 75 5.24 4.78 -1.44
N VAL A 76 4.92 6.06 -1.64
CA VAL A 76 3.57 6.59 -1.46
C VAL A 76 2.57 5.90 -2.39
N ASN A 77 2.89 5.77 -3.68
CA ASN A 77 2.03 5.13 -4.67
C ASN A 77 1.74 3.66 -4.35
N ARG A 78 2.74 2.92 -3.86
CA ARG A 78 2.55 1.53 -3.41
C ARG A 78 1.75 1.43 -2.11
N SER A 79 1.87 2.42 -1.22
CA SER A 79 1.28 2.36 0.12
C SER A 79 -0.24 2.39 0.14
N PHE A 80 -0.90 3.16 -0.72
CA PHE A 80 -2.34 3.42 -0.58
C PHE A 80 -3.18 2.14 -0.70
N LYS A 81 -2.87 1.28 -1.68
CA LYS A 81 -3.56 -0.01 -1.86
C LYS A 81 -3.40 -0.92 -0.65
N ILE A 82 -2.20 -0.95 -0.08
CA ILE A 82 -1.86 -1.80 1.07
C ILE A 82 -2.50 -1.27 2.35
N LEU A 83 -2.48 0.05 2.56
CA LEU A 83 -3.16 0.72 3.67
C LEU A 83 -4.65 0.40 3.66
N LYS A 84 -5.29 0.46 2.49
CA LYS A 84 -6.69 0.05 2.31
C LYS A 84 -6.90 -1.42 2.69
N TYR A 85 -6.06 -2.33 2.18
CA TYR A 85 -6.14 -3.75 2.53
C TYR A 85 -6.13 -3.95 4.05
N PHE A 86 -5.14 -3.36 4.74
CA PHE A 86 -5.04 -3.48 6.19
C PHE A 86 -6.22 -2.85 6.92
N ASN A 87 -6.74 -1.71 6.44
CA ASN A 87 -7.88 -1.04 7.05
C ASN A 87 -9.17 -1.86 6.96
N PHE A 88 -9.42 -2.51 5.82
CA PHE A 88 -10.58 -3.40 5.67
C PHE A 88 -10.44 -4.70 6.47
N LYS A 89 -9.23 -5.24 6.56
CA LYS A 89 -8.96 -6.47 7.32
C LYS A 89 -8.97 -6.25 8.83
N ASN A 90 -8.47 -5.10 9.29
CA ASN A 90 -8.28 -4.79 10.71
C ASN A 90 -9.19 -3.65 11.16
N GLY A 91 -10.34 -3.97 11.76
CA GLY A 91 -11.35 -2.98 12.16
C GLY A 91 -10.89 -1.93 13.19
N LYS A 92 -9.72 -2.10 13.82
CA LYS A 92 -9.11 -1.10 14.72
C LYS A 92 -8.12 -0.16 14.02
N PHE A 93 -7.57 -0.57 12.87
CA PHE A 93 -6.60 0.22 12.14
C PHE A 93 -7.33 1.24 11.26
N GLN A 94 -6.97 2.51 11.39
CA GLN A 94 -7.43 3.60 10.54
C GLN A 94 -6.24 4.44 10.13
N PHE A 95 -6.18 4.82 8.84
CA PHE A 95 -5.09 5.65 8.30
C PHE A 95 -5.59 6.95 7.65
N VAL A 96 -6.87 7.01 7.30
CA VAL A 96 -7.49 8.17 6.66
C VAL A 96 -8.09 9.08 7.73
N ASN A 97 -7.75 10.36 7.66
CA ASN A 97 -8.40 11.42 8.42
C ASN A 97 -9.63 11.91 7.67
N PHE A 98 -10.73 12.10 8.38
CA PHE A 98 -11.97 12.66 7.85
C PHE A 98 -12.18 14.08 8.41
N PRO A 99 -12.84 14.96 7.66
CA PRO A 99 -13.24 16.27 8.16
C PRO A 99 -14.24 16.14 9.33
N PRO A 100 -14.26 17.10 10.27
CA PRO A 100 -13.38 18.28 10.34
C PRO A 100 -11.96 17.94 10.82
N LYS A 101 -11.00 18.80 10.47
CA LYS A 101 -9.58 18.58 10.81
C LYS A 101 -9.40 18.42 12.32
N LYS A 102 -8.80 17.30 12.73
CA LYS A 102 -8.50 16.99 14.13
C LYS A 102 -7.27 17.79 14.61
N ILE A 103 -7.22 18.07 15.91
CA ILE A 103 -6.04 18.68 16.56
C ILE A 103 -4.78 17.84 16.34
N ARG A 104 -4.95 16.51 16.38
CA ARG A 104 -3.90 15.53 16.13
C ARG A 104 -4.35 14.60 15.01
N PRO A 105 -4.03 14.91 13.74
CA PRO A 105 -4.34 14.03 12.63
C PRO A 105 -3.52 12.74 12.74
N ILE A 106 -4.09 11.65 12.23
CA ILE A 106 -3.42 10.37 12.09
C ILE A 106 -2.30 10.54 11.07
N ARG A 107 -1.08 10.18 11.46
CA ARG A 107 0.08 10.13 10.58
C ARG A 107 0.67 8.74 10.63
N ILE A 108 0.92 8.18 9.45
CA ILE A 108 1.50 6.85 9.29
C ILE A 108 2.98 7.00 8.92
N VAL A 109 3.80 6.08 9.40
CA VAL A 109 5.17 5.93 8.93
C VAL A 109 5.21 4.89 7.83
N LEU A 110 5.63 5.26 6.62
CA LEU A 110 5.97 4.32 5.56
C LEU A 110 7.47 4.06 5.64
N LYS A 111 7.86 2.81 5.85
CA LYS A 111 9.26 2.41 6.02
C LYS A 111 9.64 1.47 4.89
N GLN A 112 10.46 1.93 3.97
CA GLN A 112 11.05 1.09 2.92
C GLN A 112 12.41 0.60 3.38
N ILE A 113 12.57 -0.73 3.49
CA ILE A 113 13.86 -1.37 3.72
C ILE A 113 14.51 -1.60 2.35
N PHE A 114 15.78 -1.23 2.22
CA PHE A 114 16.61 -1.50 1.04
C PHE A 114 17.66 -2.57 1.37
N GLU A 115 18.49 -2.89 0.38
CA GLU A 115 19.69 -3.70 0.58
C GLU A 115 20.58 -3.09 1.69
N GLU A 116 21.36 -3.93 2.38
CA GLU A 116 22.25 -3.51 3.49
C GLU A 116 21.54 -2.93 4.73
N ASN A 117 20.22 -3.17 4.90
CA ASN A 117 19.39 -2.65 6.00
C ASN A 117 19.27 -1.11 6.04
N GLU A 118 19.56 -0.43 4.93
CA GLU A 118 19.22 0.99 4.82
C GLU A 118 17.70 1.17 4.85
N THR A 119 17.21 2.17 5.59
CA THR A 119 15.77 2.42 5.68
C THR A 119 15.42 3.86 5.34
N LEU A 120 14.48 4.01 4.40
CA LEU A 120 13.79 5.27 4.16
C LEU A 120 12.49 5.28 4.97
N ASN A 121 12.34 6.29 5.81
CA ASN A 121 11.18 6.47 6.67
C ASN A 121 10.46 7.75 6.25
N ILE A 122 9.21 7.61 5.84
CA ILE A 122 8.36 8.69 5.34
C ILE A 122 7.19 8.85 6.30
N ILE A 123 6.98 10.05 6.80
CA ILE A 123 5.80 10.38 7.61
C ILE A 123 4.77 10.99 6.67
N ALA A 124 3.64 10.30 6.51
CA ALA A 124 2.57 10.71 5.61
C ALA A 124 1.24 10.85 6.36
N GLU A 125 0.44 11.81 5.91
CA GLU A 125 -0.92 12.07 6.37
C GLU A 125 -1.87 11.82 5.20
N TYR A 126 -2.89 10.99 5.41
CA TYR A 126 -3.91 10.67 4.40
C TYR A 126 -5.21 11.35 4.81
N ASN A 127 -5.85 12.06 3.90
CA ASN A 127 -7.08 12.80 4.14
C ASN A 127 -8.15 12.39 3.12
N PHE A 128 -9.37 12.20 3.61
CA PHE A 128 -10.55 12.08 2.76
C PHE A 128 -10.99 13.47 2.28
N ILE A 129 -11.22 13.60 0.98
CA ILE A 129 -11.77 14.83 0.37
C ILE A 129 -13.19 14.58 -0.12
N GLU A 130 -13.37 13.56 -0.95
CA GLU A 130 -14.67 13.10 -1.45
C GLU A 130 -14.61 11.60 -1.79
N LEU A 131 -15.74 10.99 -2.19
CA LEU A 131 -15.91 9.54 -2.31
C LEU A 131 -14.75 8.84 -3.05
N ASN A 132 -14.24 9.47 -4.11
CA ASN A 132 -13.19 8.93 -4.96
C ASN A 132 -11.88 9.72 -4.91
N LEU A 133 -11.72 10.66 -3.97
CA LEU A 133 -10.55 11.53 -3.89
C LEU A 133 -9.96 11.54 -2.48
N TYR A 134 -8.68 11.20 -2.42
CA TYR A 134 -7.88 11.23 -1.21
C TYR A 134 -6.65 12.10 -1.44
N GLU A 135 -6.27 12.86 -0.42
CA GLU A 135 -4.99 13.56 -0.41
C GLU A 135 -3.99 12.79 0.44
N VAL A 136 -2.78 12.63 -0.07
CA VAL A 136 -1.61 12.26 0.70
C VAL A 136 -0.71 13.46 0.81
N THR A 137 -0.37 13.86 2.03
CA THR A 137 0.71 14.81 2.28
C THR A 137 1.88 14.12 2.96
N VAL A 138 3.05 14.13 2.32
CA VAL A 138 4.31 13.75 2.98
C VAL A 138 4.81 14.91 3.82
N ILE A 139 4.81 14.70 5.13
CA ILE A 139 5.24 15.69 6.13
C ILE A 139 6.77 15.77 6.18
N THR A 140 7.44 14.62 6.14
CA THR A 140 8.90 14.53 6.10
C THR A 140 9.35 13.14 5.65
N ALA A 141 10.57 13.06 5.12
CA ALA A 141 11.26 11.82 4.82
C ALA A 141 12.67 11.86 5.41
N LEU A 142 13.16 10.70 5.86
CA LEU A 142 14.50 10.55 6.41
C LEU A 142 15.06 9.15 6.19
N ARG A 143 16.31 9.10 5.74
CA ARG A 143 17.17 7.94 5.91
C ARG A 143 17.81 8.00 7.28
N LYS A 144 17.46 7.06 8.16
CA LYS A 144 18.00 6.99 9.51
C LYS A 144 17.99 5.55 9.98
N GLU A 145 19.17 5.06 10.33
CA GLU A 145 19.32 3.79 11.03
C GLU A 145 18.57 3.85 12.37
N ASN A 146 17.86 2.77 12.71
CA ASN A 146 17.11 2.66 13.96
C ASN A 146 15.99 3.72 14.13
N PHE A 147 15.38 4.19 13.03
CA PHE A 147 14.14 4.95 13.14
C PHE A 147 13.07 4.12 13.84
N THR A 148 12.50 4.67 14.91
CA THR A 148 11.42 4.04 15.66
C THR A 148 10.15 4.88 15.56
N LEU A 149 9.01 4.21 15.61
CA LEU A 149 7.71 4.85 15.67
C LEU A 149 7.56 5.67 16.97
N SER A 150 6.62 6.60 16.99
CA SER A 150 6.15 7.23 18.22
C SER A 150 5.08 6.36 18.89
N ASP A 151 4.93 6.45 20.22
CA ASP A 151 3.85 5.71 20.91
C ASP A 151 2.46 6.12 20.36
N GLY A 152 1.63 5.12 20.08
CA GLY A 152 0.33 5.30 19.44
C GLY A 152 0.38 5.48 17.92
N GLN A 153 1.55 5.35 17.30
CA GLN A 153 1.73 5.51 15.86
C GLN A 153 1.71 4.16 15.14
N TYR A 154 1.05 4.12 13.99
CA TYR A 154 1.12 3.01 13.05
C TYR A 154 2.26 3.22 12.05
N GLY A 155 2.88 2.12 11.66
CA GLY A 155 3.86 2.08 10.57
C GLY A 155 3.56 0.94 9.60
N ILE A 156 3.88 1.14 8.33
CA ILE A 156 3.95 0.07 7.34
C ILE A 156 5.40 -0.13 6.96
N VAL A 157 5.86 -1.37 7.02
CA VAL A 157 7.23 -1.74 6.64
C VAL A 157 7.18 -2.55 5.36
N PHE A 158 7.76 -2.02 4.29
CA PHE A 158 8.00 -2.71 3.03
C PHE A 158 9.35 -3.41 3.12
N ASP A 159 9.30 -4.73 3.20
CA ASP A 159 10.44 -5.62 3.46
C ASP A 159 10.45 -6.72 2.39
N PHE A 160 11.04 -6.40 1.23
CA PHE A 160 11.12 -7.28 0.06
C PHE A 160 9.75 -7.89 -0.36
N ASP A 161 9.52 -9.16 -0.04
CA ASP A 161 8.33 -9.95 -0.36
C ASP A 161 7.19 -9.77 0.65
N LYS A 162 7.46 -9.08 1.77
CA LYS A 162 6.54 -8.93 2.89
C LYS A 162 6.26 -7.47 3.17
N ILE A 163 5.00 -7.21 3.52
CA ILE A 163 4.59 -5.91 4.05
C ILE A 163 3.98 -6.10 5.42
N LYS A 164 4.53 -5.39 6.41
CA LYS A 164 4.13 -5.53 7.82
C LYS A 164 3.39 -4.28 8.28
N LEU A 165 2.24 -4.47 8.92
CA LEU A 165 1.59 -3.43 9.70
C LEU A 165 2.12 -3.47 11.12
N MET A 166 2.79 -2.41 11.52
CA MET A 166 3.37 -2.23 12.85
C MET A 166 2.58 -1.18 13.64
N PHE A 167 2.54 -1.33 14.95
CA PHE A 167 2.01 -0.32 15.86
C PHE A 167 2.94 -0.19 17.05
N LYS A 168 3.12 1.02 17.59
CA LYS A 168 3.91 1.19 18.80
C LYS A 168 3.05 1.48 20.02
N VAL A 169 3.30 0.73 21.08
CA VAL A 169 2.61 0.89 22.36
C VAL A 169 3.60 0.72 23.51
N ARG A 170 3.64 1.71 24.41
CA ARG A 170 4.49 1.70 25.61
C ARG A 170 5.95 1.39 25.29
N GLY A 171 6.50 2.06 24.28
CA GLY A 171 7.89 1.90 23.84
C GLY A 171 8.16 0.67 22.96
N ASN A 172 7.22 -0.26 22.80
CA ASN A 172 7.42 -1.49 22.03
C ASN A 172 6.69 -1.43 20.68
N GLU A 173 7.39 -1.79 19.61
CA GLU A 173 6.78 -1.99 18.30
C GLU A 173 6.22 -3.43 18.22
N ILE A 174 4.93 -3.54 17.91
CA ILE A 174 4.22 -4.80 17.77
C ILE A 174 3.81 -5.00 16.31
N LEU A 175 3.96 -6.22 15.82
CA LEU A 175 3.39 -6.65 14.55
C LEU A 175 1.88 -6.84 14.74
N ILE A 176 1.08 -6.12 13.96
CA ILE A 176 -0.38 -6.23 13.94
C ILE A 176 -0.83 -7.23 12.89
N ASP A 177 -0.26 -7.14 11.69
CA ASP A 177 -0.64 -7.95 10.54
C ASP A 177 0.47 -7.95 9.47
N GLU A 178 0.38 -8.87 8.53
CA GLU A 178 1.29 -8.96 7.39
C GLU A 178 0.55 -9.29 6.09
N TYR A 179 1.13 -8.85 4.99
CA TYR A 179 0.74 -9.18 3.63
C TYR A 179 1.95 -9.75 2.90
N ILE A 180 1.76 -10.89 2.24
CA ILE A 180 2.79 -11.57 1.44
C ILE A 180 2.33 -11.48 -0.02
N TYR A 181 3.21 -11.00 -0.90
CA TYR A 181 2.93 -10.88 -2.33
C TYR A 181 2.77 -12.23 -3.03
#